data_AF-A0A1F9UTC3-F1
#
_entry.id   AF-A0A1F9UTC3-F1
#
_cell.length_a   1.000
_cell.length_b   1.000
_cell.length_c   1.000
_cell.angle_alpha   90.00
_cell.angle_beta   90.00
_cell.angle_gamma   90.00
#
_symmetry.space_group_name_H-M   'P 1'
#
loop_
_entity.id
_entity.type
_entity.pdbx_description
1 polymer ?
#
loop_
_entity_poly.entity_id
_entity_poly.type
_entity_poly.pdbx_seq_one_letter_code
_entity_poly.pdbx_strand_id
1 'polypeptide(L)'
;MSEPRRSFYHPASGLAILGVDWLFFGLEWELGPVSLVAGCLAAFALTYAAVSRVQARWGGDDPRRARIKAVLGALAAGAPFAVTGTAVGALILALSGLERLKLLRR
;
A
#
# COMPACT_ATOMS: atom_id res chain seq x y z
N MET A 1 13.51 -7.95 26.46
CA MET A 1 13.57 -8.18 25.01
C MET A 1 12.22 -7.82 24.43
N SER A 2 12.08 -6.63 23.85
CA SER A 2 10.83 -6.23 23.20
C SER A 2 10.79 -6.89 21.83
N GLU A 3 9.94 -7.90 21.65
CA GLU A 3 9.70 -8.45 20.32
C GLU A 3 9.38 -7.30 19.34
N PRO A 4 9.99 -7.25 18.14
CA PRO A 4 9.58 -6.28 17.14
C PRO A 4 8.10 -6.54 16.85
N ARG A 5 7.21 -5.66 17.33
CA ARG A 5 5.76 -5.79 17.13
C ARG A 5 5.52 -5.92 15.62
N ARG A 6 5.07 -7.11 15.18
CA ARG A 6 4.63 -7.32 13.80
C ARG A 6 3.51 -6.32 13.50
N SER A 7 3.81 -5.39 12.60
CA SER A 7 2.82 -4.47 12.05
C SER A 7 1.88 -5.22 11.10
N PHE A 8 0.65 -4.72 10.93
CA PHE A 8 -0.35 -5.38 10.08
C PHE A 8 0.16 -5.45 8.62
N TYR A 9 0.68 -4.33 8.12
CA TYR A 9 1.47 -4.29 6.90
C TYR A 9 2.95 -4.35 7.20
N HIS A 10 3.71 -5.10 6.39
CA HIS A 10 5.15 -4.89 6.36
C HIS A 10 5.45 -3.46 5.86
N PRO A 11 6.48 -2.75 6.36
CA PRO A 11 6.78 -1.38 5.93
C PRO A 11 6.88 -1.22 4.40
N ALA A 12 7.53 -2.17 3.72
CA ALA A 12 7.60 -2.18 2.26
C ALA A 12 6.22 -2.29 1.57
N SER A 13 5.24 -2.97 2.19
CA SER A 13 3.85 -2.98 1.69
C SER A 13 3.17 -1.62 1.86
N GLY A 14 3.39 -0.95 3.00
CA GLY A 14 2.87 0.41 3.21
C GLY A 14 3.42 1.40 2.19
N LEU A 15 4.72 1.35 1.92
CA LEU A 15 5.37 2.14 0.86
C LEU A 15 4.80 1.81 -0.53
N ALA A 16 4.58 0.54 -0.84
CA ALA A 16 3.99 0.15 -2.12
C ALA A 16 2.58 0.71 -2.30
N ILE A 17 1.72 0.59 -1.28
CA ILE A 17 0.33 1.07 -1.36
C ILE A 17 0.29 2.58 -1.58
N LEU A 18 1.00 3.36 -0.75
CA LEU A 18 1.01 4.82 -0.84
C LEU A 18 1.76 5.33 -2.09
N GLY A 19 2.86 4.67 -2.46
CA GLY A 19 3.64 5.04 -3.63
C GLY A 19 2.88 4.80 -4.94
N VAL A 20 2.15 3.68 -5.04
CA VAL A 20 1.32 3.39 -6.22
C VAL A 20 0.12 4.33 -6.30
N ASP A 21 -0.57 4.56 -5.18
CA ASP A 21 -1.66 5.55 -5.11
C ASP A 21 -1.20 6.93 -5.60
N TRP A 22 -0.09 7.43 -5.06
CA TRP A 22 0.44 8.74 -5.45
C TRP A 22 0.87 8.80 -6.92
N LEU A 23 1.52 7.75 -7.43
CA LEU A 23 1.95 7.66 -8.82
C LEU A 23 0.77 7.70 -9.79
N PHE A 24 -0.25 6.87 -9.55
CA PHE A 24 -1.40 6.78 -10.45
C PHE A 24 -2.28 8.03 -10.37
N PHE A 25 -2.43 8.62 -9.19
CA PHE A 25 -3.10 9.92 -9.06
C PHE A 25 -2.37 11.02 -9.86
N GLY A 26 -1.03 11.03 -9.85
CA GLY A 26 -0.24 11.94 -10.69
C GLY A 26 -0.40 11.69 -12.18
N LEU A 27 -0.42 10.41 -12.61
CA LEU A 27 -0.62 10.04 -14.01
C LEU A 27 -2.02 10.40 -14.53
N GLU A 28 -3.05 10.33 -13.70
CA GLU A 28 -4.41 10.76 -14.08
C GLU A 28 -4.49 12.26 -14.40
N TRP A 29 -3.68 13.08 -13.73
CA TRP A 29 -3.58 14.50 -14.05
C TRP A 29 -3.02 14.75 -15.47
N GLU A 30 -2.11 13.90 -15.94
CA GLU A 30 -1.48 14.03 -17.26
C GLU A 30 -2.29 13.35 -18.38
N LEU A 31 -2.86 12.17 -18.12
CA LEU A 31 -3.58 11.36 -19.11
C LEU A 31 -5.06 11.74 -19.23
N GLY A 32 -5.59 12.48 -18.25
CA GLY A 32 -6.98 12.90 -18.19
C GLY A 32 -7.94 11.77 -17.75
N PRO A 33 -9.23 12.09 -17.55
CA PRO A 33 -10.20 11.19 -16.92
C PRO A 33 -10.56 9.95 -17.77
N VAL A 34 -10.21 9.95 -19.06
CA VAL A 34 -10.51 8.85 -20.00
C VAL A 34 -9.76 7.56 -19.62
N SER A 35 -8.62 7.68 -18.92
CA SER A 35 -7.84 6.52 -18.46
C SER A 35 -8.17 6.08 -17.02
N LEU A 36 -9.14 6.68 -16.33
CA LEU A 36 -9.44 6.45 -14.91
C LEU A 36 -9.62 4.96 -14.58
N VAL A 37 -10.45 4.24 -15.36
CA VAL A 37 -10.72 2.81 -15.12
C VAL A 37 -9.46 1.98 -15.32
N ALA A 38 -8.70 2.24 -16.39
CA ALA A 38 -7.47 1.52 -16.67
C ALA A 38 -6.39 1.81 -15.60
N GLY A 39 -6.30 3.06 -15.15
CA GLY A 39 -5.42 3.49 -14.07
C GLY A 39 -5.75 2.80 -12.75
N CYS A 40 -7.02 2.81 -12.33
CA CYS A 40 -7.48 2.13 -11.12
C CYS A 40 -7.19 0.61 -11.16
N LEU A 41 -7.45 -0.05 -12.29
CA LEU A 41 -7.17 -1.48 -12.46
C LEU A 41 -5.67 -1.79 -12.42
N ALA A 42 -4.85 -0.97 -13.06
CA ALA A 42 -3.40 -1.12 -13.05
C ALA A 42 -2.82 -0.85 -11.65
N ALA A 43 -3.27 0.20 -10.95
CA ALA A 43 -2.90 0.50 -9.58
C ALA A 43 -3.28 -0.63 -8.62
N PHE A 44 -4.48 -1.19 -8.76
CA PHE A 44 -4.93 -2.36 -8.01
C PHE A 44 -4.02 -3.56 -8.27
N ALA A 45 -3.81 -3.92 -9.54
CA ALA A 45 -3.03 -5.09 -9.91
C ALA A 45 -1.57 -4.99 -9.43
N LEU A 46 -0.94 -3.83 -9.61
CA LEU A 46 0.42 -3.56 -9.18
C LEU A 46 0.55 -3.62 -7.65
N THR A 47 -0.37 -2.98 -6.93
CA THR A 47 -0.38 -2.99 -5.46
C THR A 47 -0.63 -4.38 -4.91
N TYR A 48 -1.60 -5.12 -5.46
CA TYR A 48 -1.88 -6.49 -5.06
C TYR A 48 -0.65 -7.39 -5.24
N ALA A 49 -0.01 -7.29 -6.42
CA ALA A 49 1.18 -8.04 -6.78
C ALA A 49 2.38 -7.71 -5.88
N ALA A 50 2.54 -6.45 -5.47
CA ALA A 50 3.59 -6.03 -4.55
C ALA A 50 3.31 -6.50 -3.11
N VAL A 51 2.13 -6.20 -2.57
CA VAL A 51 1.76 -6.51 -1.19
C VAL A 51 1.73 -8.02 -0.94
N SER A 52 1.17 -8.80 -1.86
CA SER A 52 1.11 -10.27 -1.73
C SER A 52 2.52 -10.88 -1.63
N ARG A 53 3.45 -10.45 -2.47
CA ARG A 53 4.84 -10.93 -2.46
C ARG A 53 5.59 -10.50 -1.20
N VAL A 54 5.45 -9.23 -0.81
CA VAL A 54 6.10 -8.68 0.39
C VAL A 54 5.59 -9.39 1.65
N GLN A 55 4.29 -9.54 1.81
CA GLN A 55 3.70 -10.16 3.00
C GLN A 55 4.04 -11.65 3.11
N ALA A 56 4.01 -12.38 1.99
CA ALA A 56 4.37 -13.79 1.97
C ALA A 56 5.88 -14.02 2.24
N ARG A 57 6.75 -13.14 1.75
CA ARG A 57 8.22 -13.32 1.87
C ARG A 57 8.81 -12.72 3.14
N TRP A 58 8.37 -11.52 3.52
CA TRP A 58 8.99 -10.73 4.58
C TRP A 58 8.03 -10.42 5.74
N GLY A 59 6.71 -10.46 5.50
CA GLY A 59 5.70 -10.31 6.55
C GLY A 59 5.54 -11.54 7.44
N GLY A 60 5.98 -12.72 6.98
CA GLY A 60 5.77 -14.00 7.67
C GLY A 60 4.29 -14.39 7.73
N ASP A 61 3.48 -13.88 6.81
CA ASP A 61 2.07 -14.21 6.70
C ASP A 61 1.87 -15.52 5.92
N ASP A 62 0.89 -16.32 6.33
CA ASP A 62 0.42 -17.44 5.53
C ASP A 62 -0.14 -16.94 4.18
N PRO A 63 -0.09 -17.75 3.10
CA PRO A 63 -0.51 -17.32 1.76
C PRO A 63 -1.95 -16.78 1.68
N ARG A 64 -2.84 -17.22 2.58
CA ARG A 64 -4.21 -16.72 2.67
C ARG A 64 -4.25 -15.31 3.27
N ARG A 65 -3.52 -15.07 4.36
CA ARG A 65 -3.44 -13.77 5.03
C ARG A 65 -2.76 -12.73 4.14
N ALA A 66 -1.67 -13.12 3.47
CA ALA A 66 -0.98 -12.25 2.51
C ALA A 66 -1.90 -11.77 1.38
N ARG A 67 -2.75 -12.67 0.83
CA ARG A 67 -3.72 -12.30 -0.21
C ARG A 67 -4.82 -11.37 0.30
N ILE A 68 -5.38 -11.63 1.48
CA ILE A 68 -6.40 -10.75 2.08
C ILE A 68 -5.84 -9.34 2.27
N LYS A 69 -4.65 -9.23 2.87
CA LYS A 69 -3.97 -7.93 3.04
C LYS A 69 -3.64 -7.27 1.70
N ALA A 70 -3.26 -8.06 0.70
CA ALA A 70 -3.03 -7.54 -0.65
C ALA A 70 -4.29 -6.97 -1.28
N VAL A 71 -5.45 -7.61 -1.13
CA VAL A 71 -6.74 -7.06 -1.59
C VAL A 71 -7.04 -5.74 -0.88
N LEU A 72 -6.91 -5.69 0.46
CA LEU A 72 -7.19 -4.47 1.22
C LEU A 72 -6.29 -3.30 0.80
N GLY A 73 -4.99 -3.54 0.62
CA GLY A 73 -4.05 -2.53 0.14
C GLY A 73 -4.32 -2.11 -1.31
N ALA A 74 -4.64 -3.07 -2.17
CA ALA A 74 -4.94 -2.81 -3.58
C ALA A 74 -6.26 -2.04 -3.77
N LEU A 75 -7.27 -2.31 -2.95
CA LEU A 75 -8.52 -1.52 -2.96
C LEU A 75 -8.26 -0.07 -2.54
N ALA A 76 -7.34 0.16 -1.61
CA ALA A 76 -6.96 1.52 -1.24
C ALA A 76 -6.23 2.23 -2.39
N ALA A 77 -5.23 1.62 -3.00
CA ALA A 77 -4.45 2.25 -4.08
C ALA A 77 -5.18 2.33 -5.44
N GLY A 78 -6.12 1.43 -5.69
CA GLY A 78 -6.94 1.40 -6.90
C GLY A 78 -8.25 2.19 -6.79
N ALA A 79 -8.42 2.97 -5.72
CA ALA A 79 -9.56 3.87 -5.58
C ALA A 79 -9.42 5.03 -6.59
N PRO A 80 -10.52 5.53 -7.18
CA PRO A 80 -10.50 6.63 -8.14
C PRO A 80 -10.28 8.01 -7.48
N PHE A 81 -9.57 8.04 -6.35
CA PHE A 81 -9.23 9.24 -5.59
C PHE A 81 -7.94 9.01 -4.81
N ALA A 82 -7.16 10.08 -4.61
CA ALA A 82 -5.93 10.01 -3.83
C ALA A 82 -6.20 9.59 -2.38
N VAL A 83 -5.55 8.51 -1.95
CA VAL A 83 -5.55 8.05 -0.56
C VAL A 83 -4.36 8.65 0.21
N THR A 84 -3.25 8.91 -0.48
CA THR A 84 -2.04 9.52 0.08
C THR A 84 -2.35 10.95 0.54
N GLY A 85 -2.34 11.17 1.85
CA GLY A 85 -2.71 12.46 2.47
C GLY A 85 -4.09 12.47 3.15
N THR A 86 -4.85 11.37 3.06
CA THR A 86 -6.16 11.22 3.73
C THR A 86 -6.06 10.45 5.04
N ALA A 87 -7.16 10.37 5.78
CA ALA A 87 -7.28 9.49 6.95
C ALA A 87 -6.99 8.02 6.63
N VAL A 88 -7.34 7.55 5.43
CA VAL A 88 -7.03 6.19 4.97
C VAL A 88 -5.52 6.02 4.75
N GLY A 89 -4.86 7.02 4.16
CA GLY A 89 -3.39 7.03 4.02
C GLY A 89 -2.67 7.03 5.38
N ALA A 90 -3.15 7.83 6.33
CA ALA A 90 -2.63 7.84 7.70
C ALA A 90 -2.81 6.49 8.40
N LEU A 91 -3.97 5.83 8.20
CA LEU A 91 -4.21 4.49 8.70
C LEU A 91 -3.22 3.47 8.09
N ILE A 92 -2.93 3.54 6.79
CA ILE A 92 -1.97 2.66 6.12
C ILE A 92 -0.55 2.89 6.66
N LEU A 93 -0.15 4.14 6.92
CA LEU A 93 1.13 4.47 7.57
C LEU A 93 1.23 3.85 8.96
N ALA A 94 0.21 4.02 9.80
CA ALA A 94 0.16 3.45 11.14
C ALA A 94 0.19 1.91 11.11
N LEU A 95 -0.64 1.30 10.25
CA LEU A 95 -0.73 -0.15 10.09
C LEU A 95 0.55 -0.78 9.51
N SER A 96 1.34 -0.03 8.74
CA SER A 96 2.60 -0.50 8.17
C SER A 96 3.82 -0.28 9.06
N GLY A 97 3.65 0.49 10.15
CA GLY A 97 4.76 0.85 11.03
C GLY A 97 5.79 1.79 10.39
N LEU A 98 5.46 2.41 9.25
CA LEU A 98 6.39 3.28 8.50
C LEU A 98 6.85 4.49 9.32
N GLU A 99 5.98 5.00 10.19
CA GLU A 99 6.28 6.11 11.10
C GLU A 99 7.47 5.82 12.01
N ARG A 100 7.64 4.54 12.39
CA ARG A 100 8.72 4.09 13.27
C ARG A 100 10.07 4.02 12.54
N LEU A 101 10.05 3.75 11.23
CA LEU A 101 11.24 3.75 10.39
C LEU A 101 11.84 5.16 10.25
N LYS A 102 11.00 6.22 10.27
CA LYS A 102 11.46 7.62 10.30
C LYS A 102 12.09 8.01 11.64
N LEU A 103 11.61 7.45 12.75
CA LEU A 103 12.13 7.75 14.09
C LEU A 103 13.48 7.09 14.38
N LEU A 104 13.78 5.93 13.78
CA LEU A 104 15.05 5.22 13.93
C LEU A 104 16.21 5.78 13.10
N ARG A 105 15.94 6.76 12.23
CA ARG A 105 16.94 7.38 11.34
C ARG A 105 17.35 8.79 11.80
N ARG A 106 16.92 9.21 12.99
CA ARG A 106 17.37 10.42 13.71
C ARG A 106 18.20 9.99 14.91
#